data_AF-A0A8E1V6Q1-F1
#
_entry.id   AF-A0A8E1V6Q1-F1
#
_cell.length_a   1.000
_cell.length_b   1.000
_cell.length_c   1.000
_cell.angle_alpha   90.00
_cell.angle_beta   90.00
_cell.angle_gamma   90.00
#
_symmetry.space_group_name_H-M   'P 1'
#
loop_
_entity.id
_entity.type
_entity.pdbx_description
1 polymer ?
#
loop_
_entity_poly.entity_id
_entity_poly.type
_entity_poly.pdbx_seq_one_letter_code
_entity_poly.pdbx_strand_id
1 'polypeptide(L)'
;MTEGPLNESEMAWLEETLMSYGHDDASVIDVSELDGMLTAVLSGPVVVEPDAWLVAVWGGEKYIPRWKNDREMNRFIDLCFKHMNDIAERLSEYPDQFEPLFGYNDVDGESYTVVEEWCYGYMRGVALTDWSALPETLKADLDVIALHGTEENSEKLDELSEEEYIASIESIQPAALRLYNYWVENPQQPEAKKPVVNGTKVGRNDPCPCGSGKKFKSCCLH
;
A
#
# COMPACT_ATOMS: atom_id res chain seq x y z
N MET A 1 -2.86 22.34 11.14
CA MET A 1 -3.45 20.99 11.05
C MET A 1 -4.17 20.75 12.35
N THR A 2 -5.42 20.32 12.31
CA THR A 2 -6.15 19.86 13.50
C THR A 2 -5.42 18.63 14.04
N GLU A 3 -4.96 18.69 15.29
CA GLU A 3 -4.28 17.58 15.98
C GLU A 3 -5.30 16.46 16.29
N GLY A 4 -4.87 15.20 16.15
CA GLY A 4 -5.65 13.99 16.48
C GLY A 4 -6.07 13.14 15.26
N PRO A 5 -6.76 12.00 15.49
CA PRO A 5 -7.22 11.09 14.45
C PRO A 5 -8.24 11.74 13.50
N LEU A 6 -8.51 11.07 12.38
CA LEU A 6 -9.61 11.43 11.50
C LEU A 6 -10.94 11.35 12.25
N ASN A 7 -11.79 12.37 12.08
CA ASN A 7 -13.16 12.31 12.57
C ASN A 7 -14.09 11.65 11.54
N GLU A 8 -15.31 11.30 11.95
CA GLU A 8 -16.30 10.63 11.09
C GLU A 8 -16.53 11.35 9.75
N SER A 9 -16.58 12.68 9.74
CA SER A 9 -16.81 13.45 8.50
C SER A 9 -15.58 13.49 7.58
N GLU A 10 -14.38 13.37 8.14
CA GLU A 10 -13.15 13.25 7.37
C GLU A 10 -13.00 11.84 6.80
N MET A 11 -13.32 10.80 7.59
CA MET A 11 -13.37 9.40 7.15
C MET A 11 -14.36 9.22 6.01
N ALA A 12 -15.61 9.65 6.19
CA ALA A 12 -16.65 9.55 5.16
C ALA A 12 -16.27 10.29 3.87
N TRP A 13 -15.56 11.42 3.98
CA TRP A 13 -15.10 12.15 2.81
C TRP A 13 -13.95 11.43 2.10
N LEU A 14 -13.02 10.81 2.83
CA LEU A 14 -11.96 9.98 2.23
C LEU A 14 -12.56 8.79 1.49
N GLU A 15 -13.48 8.08 2.13
CA GLU A 15 -14.24 6.97 1.55
C GLU A 15 -14.90 7.37 0.22
N GLU A 16 -15.70 8.45 0.23
CA GLU A 16 -16.36 8.95 -0.98
C GLU A 16 -15.34 9.34 -2.06
N THR A 17 -14.19 9.88 -1.66
CA THR A 17 -13.14 10.30 -2.60
C THR A 17 -12.45 9.10 -3.26
N LEU A 18 -12.10 8.06 -2.48
CA LEU A 18 -11.54 6.81 -2.99
C LEU A 18 -12.50 6.16 -3.97
N MET A 19 -13.78 6.04 -3.60
CA MET A 19 -14.83 5.50 -4.48
C MET A 19 -15.03 6.33 -5.77
N SER A 20 -14.97 7.67 -5.67
CA SER A 20 -15.25 8.56 -6.80
C SER A 20 -14.13 8.60 -7.85
N TYR A 21 -12.88 8.46 -7.42
CA TYR A 21 -11.71 8.56 -8.29
C TYR A 21 -11.03 7.22 -8.55
N GLY A 22 -11.32 6.19 -7.74
CA GLY A 22 -10.74 4.87 -7.82
C GLY A 22 -11.15 4.11 -9.08
N HIS A 23 -10.32 3.13 -9.41
CA HIS A 23 -10.62 2.12 -10.40
C HIS A 23 -10.68 0.77 -9.70
N ASP A 24 -11.83 0.08 -9.80
CA ASP A 24 -12.15 -1.16 -9.07
C ASP A 24 -11.03 -2.23 -9.16
N ASP A 25 -10.38 -2.37 -10.31
CA ASP A 25 -9.36 -3.41 -10.53
C ASP A 25 -7.92 -2.98 -10.17
N ALA A 26 -7.70 -1.75 -9.69
CA ALA A 26 -6.35 -1.19 -9.59
C ALA A 26 -6.12 -0.32 -8.36
N SER A 27 -7.05 0.53 -7.99
CA SER A 27 -6.90 1.48 -6.89
C SER A 27 -7.28 0.85 -5.55
N VAL A 28 -6.87 1.51 -4.48
CA VAL A 28 -7.45 1.34 -3.15
C VAL A 28 -8.92 1.71 -3.21
N ILE A 29 -9.80 0.82 -2.75
CA ILE A 29 -11.26 0.98 -2.96
C ILE A 29 -11.97 1.67 -1.79
N ASP A 30 -11.46 1.52 -0.56
CA ASP A 30 -12.06 2.06 0.65
C ASP A 30 -11.01 2.47 1.71
N VAL A 31 -11.47 3.04 2.82
CA VAL A 31 -10.58 3.42 3.93
C VAL A 31 -9.94 2.24 4.65
N SER A 32 -10.52 1.03 4.59
CA SER A 32 -9.98 -0.19 5.19
C SER A 32 -8.72 -0.64 4.44
N GLU A 33 -8.78 -0.70 3.11
CA GLU A 33 -7.64 -0.98 2.26
C GLU A 33 -6.56 0.13 2.37
N LEU A 34 -6.98 1.40 2.50
CA LEU A 34 -6.03 2.48 2.75
C LEU A 34 -5.29 2.29 4.09
N ASP A 35 -6.01 1.99 5.18
CA ASP A 35 -5.44 1.76 6.51
C ASP A 35 -4.42 0.61 6.51
N GLY A 36 -4.76 -0.52 5.89
CA GLY A 36 -3.86 -1.66 5.74
C GLY A 36 -2.61 -1.30 4.94
N MET A 37 -2.78 -0.59 3.83
CA MET A 37 -1.66 -0.15 3.00
C MET A 37 -0.71 0.79 3.75
N LEU A 38 -1.26 1.78 4.46
CA LEU A 38 -0.47 2.71 5.25
C LEU A 38 0.22 2.01 6.42
N THR A 39 -0.44 1.03 7.05
CA THR A 39 0.17 0.19 8.09
C THR A 39 1.39 -0.57 7.55
N ALA A 40 1.29 -1.18 6.37
CA ALA A 40 2.43 -1.86 5.74
C ALA A 40 3.55 -0.90 5.33
N VAL A 41 3.22 0.30 4.83
CA VAL A 41 4.20 1.36 4.52
C VAL A 41 4.99 1.77 5.76
N LEU A 42 4.34 1.90 6.91
CA LEU A 42 4.96 2.22 8.20
C LEU A 42 5.72 1.03 8.80
N SER A 43 5.32 -0.18 8.46
CA SER A 43 5.91 -1.44 8.94
C SER A 43 6.96 -2.00 7.99
N GLY A 44 7.39 -1.25 6.99
CA GLY A 44 8.31 -1.72 5.96
C GLY A 44 9.78 -1.69 6.38
N PRO A 45 10.65 -2.46 5.68
CA PRO A 45 12.09 -2.51 5.95
C PRO A 45 12.82 -1.18 5.66
N VAL A 46 12.23 -0.32 4.83
CA VAL A 46 12.79 0.97 4.41
C VAL A 46 11.68 2.02 4.35
N VAL A 47 12.05 3.29 4.50
CA VAL A 47 11.11 4.40 4.34
C VAL A 47 10.65 4.49 2.88
N VAL A 48 9.32 4.46 2.68
CA VAL A 48 8.69 4.70 1.37
C VAL A 48 8.35 6.18 1.24
N GLU A 49 8.87 6.82 0.20
CA GLU A 49 8.60 8.23 -0.06
C GLU A 49 7.11 8.48 -0.39
N PRO A 50 6.55 9.64 0.01
CA PRO A 50 5.16 10.02 -0.27
C PRO A 50 4.69 9.77 -1.69
N ASP A 51 5.47 10.22 -2.68
CA ASP A 51 5.11 10.08 -4.09
C ASP A 51 4.90 8.60 -4.49
N ALA A 52 5.67 7.67 -3.90
CA ALA A 52 5.58 6.26 -4.26
C ALA A 52 4.30 5.62 -3.71
N TRP A 53 4.00 5.80 -2.42
CA TRP A 53 2.78 5.20 -1.85
C TRP A 53 1.52 5.94 -2.29
N LEU A 54 1.54 7.27 -2.47
CA LEU A 54 0.39 8.02 -3.03
C LEU A 54 0.04 7.56 -4.44
N VAL A 55 1.04 7.21 -5.26
CA VAL A 55 0.80 6.64 -6.60
C VAL A 55 0.22 5.23 -6.51
N ALA A 56 0.68 4.43 -5.55
CA ALA A 56 0.20 3.06 -5.37
C ALA A 56 -1.22 2.98 -4.80
N VAL A 57 -1.68 3.99 -4.04
CA VAL A 57 -3.09 4.15 -3.65
C VAL A 57 -3.99 4.13 -4.89
N TRP A 58 -3.55 4.71 -6.00
CA TRP A 58 -4.34 4.73 -7.22
C TRP A 58 -4.10 3.53 -8.15
N GLY A 59 -3.17 2.63 -7.82
CA GLY A 59 -2.80 1.51 -8.69
C GLY A 59 -1.74 1.84 -9.75
N GLY A 60 -1.01 2.96 -9.58
CA GLY A 60 0.11 3.35 -10.44
C GLY A 60 -0.13 4.64 -11.23
N GLU A 61 0.93 5.13 -11.88
CA GLU A 61 0.96 6.46 -12.53
C GLU A 61 -0.17 6.69 -13.54
N LYS A 62 -0.62 5.62 -14.21
CA LYS A 62 -1.69 5.66 -15.21
C LYS A 62 -3.06 6.00 -14.61
N TYR A 63 -3.26 5.64 -13.34
CA TYR A 63 -4.54 5.70 -12.66
C TYR A 63 -4.63 6.88 -11.67
N ILE A 64 -3.59 7.72 -11.61
CA ILE A 64 -3.62 8.95 -10.81
C ILE A 64 -4.85 9.79 -11.22
N PRO A 65 -5.68 10.22 -10.25
CA PRO A 65 -6.90 10.95 -10.53
C PRO A 65 -6.66 12.26 -11.26
N ARG A 66 -7.60 12.57 -12.16
CA ARG A 66 -7.75 13.95 -12.65
C ARG A 66 -8.60 14.72 -11.67
N TRP A 67 -7.96 15.22 -10.63
CA TRP A 67 -8.59 16.03 -9.60
C TRP A 67 -9.38 17.20 -10.19
N LYS A 68 -10.56 17.44 -9.63
CA LYS A 68 -11.38 18.60 -10.00
C LYS A 68 -10.63 19.92 -9.80
N ASN A 69 -9.80 20.01 -8.76
CA ASN A 69 -8.98 21.17 -8.41
C ASN A 69 -7.93 20.81 -7.35
N ASP A 70 -6.89 21.64 -7.22
CA ASP A 70 -5.79 21.43 -6.27
C ASP A 70 -6.23 21.37 -4.80
N ARG A 71 -7.33 22.04 -4.42
CA ARG A 71 -7.80 22.00 -3.03
C ARG A 71 -8.32 20.62 -2.64
N GLU A 72 -8.96 19.94 -3.58
CA GLU A 72 -9.50 18.60 -3.39
C GLU A 72 -8.36 17.57 -3.28
N MET A 73 -7.39 17.66 -4.19
CA MET A 73 -6.16 16.87 -4.14
C MET A 73 -5.41 17.06 -2.81
N ASN A 74 -5.17 18.32 -2.43
CA ASN A 74 -4.45 18.62 -1.19
C ASN A 74 -5.22 18.12 0.04
N ARG A 75 -6.56 18.25 0.05
CA ARG A 75 -7.38 17.71 1.13
C ARG A 75 -7.24 16.19 1.24
N PHE A 76 -7.26 15.47 0.12
CA PHE A 76 -7.05 14.03 0.10
C PHE A 76 -5.69 13.66 0.71
N ILE A 77 -4.62 14.28 0.20
CA ILE A 77 -3.26 14.04 0.68
C ILE A 77 -3.15 14.36 2.19
N ASP A 78 -3.66 15.50 2.63
CA ASP A 78 -3.64 15.92 4.04
C ASP A 78 -4.34 14.90 4.95
N LEU A 79 -5.47 14.34 4.52
CA LEU A 79 -6.21 13.36 5.31
C LEU A 79 -5.53 11.97 5.30
N CYS A 80 -4.93 11.54 4.18
CA CYS A 80 -4.10 10.34 4.15
C CYS A 80 -2.91 10.45 5.11
N PHE A 81 -2.22 11.58 5.14
CA PHE A 81 -1.13 11.81 6.09
C PHE A 81 -1.61 11.89 7.53
N LYS A 82 -2.76 12.52 7.78
CA LYS A 82 -3.37 12.56 9.11
C LYS A 82 -3.68 11.15 9.61
N HIS A 83 -4.22 10.29 8.75
CA HIS A 83 -4.46 8.89 9.06
C HIS A 83 -3.16 8.12 9.32
N MET A 84 -2.18 8.25 8.41
CA MET A 84 -0.87 7.61 8.55
C MET A 84 -0.18 8.00 9.87
N ASN A 85 -0.29 9.26 10.29
CA ASN A 85 0.28 9.72 11.55
C ASN A 85 -0.41 9.11 12.78
N ASP A 86 -1.73 8.95 12.75
CA ASP A 86 -2.46 8.25 13.83
C ASP A 86 -2.05 6.77 13.90
N ILE A 87 -1.99 6.07 12.76
CA ILE A 87 -1.48 4.69 12.68
C ILE A 87 -0.05 4.60 13.25
N ALA A 88 0.84 5.52 12.84
CA ALA A 88 2.22 5.54 13.31
C ALA A 88 2.31 5.75 14.84
N GLU A 89 1.49 6.63 15.41
CA GLU A 89 1.42 6.87 16.86
C GLU A 89 0.92 5.62 17.59
N ARG A 90 -0.11 4.93 17.07
CA ARG A 90 -0.59 3.66 17.63
C ARG A 90 0.47 2.57 17.58
N LEU A 91 1.12 2.37 16.43
CA LEU A 91 2.14 1.35 16.28
C LEU A 91 3.34 1.57 17.22
N SER A 92 3.77 2.83 17.40
CA SER A 92 5.00 3.18 18.11
C SER A 92 4.83 3.51 19.61
N GLU A 93 3.82 4.31 19.96
CA GLU A 93 3.66 4.86 21.32
C GLU A 93 2.55 4.16 22.10
N TYR A 94 1.50 3.69 21.42
CA TYR A 94 0.34 3.06 22.05
C TYR A 94 -0.05 1.73 21.38
N PRO A 95 0.85 0.73 21.30
CA PRO A 95 0.60 -0.52 20.55
C PRO A 95 -0.61 -1.30 21.09
N ASP A 96 -0.92 -1.19 22.38
CA ASP A 96 -2.12 -1.78 22.98
C ASP A 96 -3.43 -1.12 22.51
N GLN A 97 -3.36 0.01 21.78
CA GLN A 97 -4.50 0.72 21.19
C GLN A 97 -4.50 0.63 19.66
N PHE A 98 -3.53 -0.07 19.05
CA PHE A 98 -3.53 -0.28 17.60
C PHE A 98 -4.59 -1.31 17.24
N GLU A 99 -5.58 -0.90 16.45
CA GLU A 99 -6.63 -1.77 15.91
C GLU A 99 -6.68 -1.56 14.39
N PRO A 100 -6.49 -2.62 13.58
CA PRO A 100 -6.75 -2.57 12.15
C PRO A 100 -8.15 -2.03 11.85
N LEU A 101 -8.27 -1.12 10.87
CA LEU A 101 -9.57 -0.62 10.47
C LEU A 101 -10.29 -1.63 9.56
N PHE A 102 -10.87 -2.67 10.16
CA PHE A 102 -11.66 -3.66 9.43
C PHE A 102 -13.05 -3.15 9.02
N GLY A 103 -13.55 -3.71 7.91
CA GLY A 103 -14.92 -3.50 7.45
C GLY A 103 -15.93 -4.36 8.22
N TYR A 104 -17.21 -4.10 7.99
CA TYR A 104 -18.31 -4.86 8.57
C TYR A 104 -19.42 -5.06 7.54
N ASN A 105 -19.96 -6.27 7.48
CA ASN A 105 -21.13 -6.61 6.68
C ASN A 105 -22.28 -7.03 7.59
N ASP A 106 -23.42 -6.34 7.47
CA ASP A 106 -24.64 -6.68 8.20
C ASP A 106 -25.51 -7.64 7.38
N VAL A 107 -25.69 -8.87 7.87
CA VAL A 107 -26.52 -9.91 7.26
C VAL A 107 -27.56 -10.38 8.28
N ASP A 108 -28.84 -10.29 7.94
CA ASP A 108 -29.97 -10.71 8.78
C ASP A 108 -29.97 -10.16 10.22
N GLY A 109 -29.35 -9.00 10.44
CA GLY A 109 -29.26 -8.33 11.74
C GLY A 109 -28.05 -8.72 12.60
N GLU A 110 -27.16 -9.55 12.06
CA GLU A 110 -25.85 -9.86 12.62
C GLU A 110 -24.76 -9.15 11.80
N SER A 111 -23.74 -8.63 12.50
CA SER A 111 -22.63 -7.91 11.88
C SER A 111 -21.39 -8.81 11.86
N TYR A 112 -20.80 -8.97 10.68
CA TYR A 112 -19.64 -9.82 10.44
C TYR A 112 -18.45 -8.95 10.06
N THR A 113 -17.30 -9.17 10.71
CA THR A 113 -16.05 -8.48 10.39
C THR A 113 -15.53 -8.92 9.03
N VAL A 114 -15.15 -7.95 8.20
CA VAL A 114 -14.56 -8.13 6.87
C VAL A 114 -13.13 -7.60 6.95
N VAL A 115 -12.16 -8.46 6.67
CA VAL A 115 -10.73 -8.18 6.85
C VAL A 115 -9.98 -8.09 5.53
N GLU A 116 -10.63 -8.52 4.44
CA GLU A 116 -10.06 -8.70 3.13
C GLU A 116 -9.50 -7.39 2.59
N GLU A 117 -10.27 -6.31 2.59
CA GLU A 117 -9.84 -5.00 2.08
C GLU A 117 -8.60 -4.51 2.82
N TRP A 118 -8.59 -4.61 4.15
CA TRP A 118 -7.42 -4.27 4.96
C TRP A 118 -6.20 -5.11 4.58
N CYS A 119 -6.37 -6.41 4.42
CA CYS A 119 -5.28 -7.33 4.07
C CYS A 119 -4.78 -7.11 2.63
N TYR A 120 -5.66 -6.84 1.66
CA TYR A 120 -5.28 -6.42 0.30
C TYR A 120 -4.44 -5.16 0.34
N GLY A 121 -4.85 -4.19 1.14
CA GLY A 121 -4.14 -2.95 1.37
C GLY A 121 -2.74 -3.20 1.92
N TYR A 122 -2.65 -4.01 2.98
CA TYR A 122 -1.38 -4.38 3.58
C TYR A 122 -0.44 -5.02 2.55
N MET A 123 -0.92 -5.98 1.76
CA MET A 123 -0.12 -6.63 0.72
C MET A 123 0.29 -5.68 -0.41
N ARG A 124 -0.56 -4.71 -0.77
CA ARG A 124 -0.21 -3.61 -1.68
C ARG A 124 0.93 -2.75 -1.12
N GLY A 125 0.93 -2.45 0.18
CA GLY A 125 2.01 -1.73 0.84
C GLY A 125 3.31 -2.54 0.92
N VAL A 126 3.22 -3.84 1.23
CA VAL A 126 4.35 -4.79 1.21
C VAL A 126 5.04 -4.77 -0.16
N ALA A 127 4.27 -4.77 -1.26
CA ALA A 127 4.79 -4.77 -2.63
C ALA A 127 5.63 -3.53 -3.00
N LEU A 128 5.61 -2.45 -2.19
CA LEU A 128 6.40 -1.25 -2.42
C LEU A 128 7.88 -1.40 -2.02
N THR A 129 8.21 -2.44 -1.27
CA THR A 129 9.55 -2.65 -0.70
C THR A 129 9.95 -4.12 -0.76
N ASP A 130 11.23 -4.41 -0.53
CA ASP A 130 11.72 -5.79 -0.55
C ASP A 130 11.69 -6.41 0.86
N TRP A 131 10.73 -7.30 1.10
CA TRP A 131 10.56 -8.04 2.35
C TRP A 131 11.34 -9.35 2.40
N SER A 132 12.18 -9.66 1.40
CA SER A 132 12.89 -10.94 1.30
C SER A 132 13.84 -11.25 2.46
N ALA A 133 14.29 -10.21 3.18
CA ALA A 133 15.13 -10.32 4.38
C ALA A 133 14.33 -10.66 5.67
N LEU A 134 13.01 -10.85 5.60
CA LEU A 134 12.19 -11.22 6.74
C LEU A 134 12.55 -12.64 7.24
N PRO A 135 12.80 -12.83 8.55
CA PRO A 135 13.09 -14.14 9.13
C PRO A 135 11.91 -15.11 8.95
N GLU A 136 12.21 -16.41 8.82
CA GLU A 136 11.19 -17.45 8.61
C GLU A 136 10.09 -17.44 9.68
N THR A 137 10.45 -17.12 10.94
CA THR A 137 9.48 -17.04 12.04
C THR A 137 8.46 -15.92 11.86
N LEU A 138 8.85 -14.82 11.20
CA LEU A 138 7.98 -13.68 10.92
C LEU A 138 7.33 -13.77 9.53
N LYS A 139 7.82 -14.62 8.64
CA LYS A 139 7.08 -14.94 7.40
C LYS A 139 5.71 -15.52 7.70
N ALA A 140 5.60 -16.35 8.74
CA ALA A 140 4.31 -16.84 9.21
C ALA A 140 3.35 -15.70 9.61
N ASP A 141 3.87 -14.60 10.18
CA ASP A 141 3.06 -13.42 10.51
C ASP A 141 2.60 -12.67 9.25
N LEU A 142 3.47 -12.56 8.24
CA LEU A 142 3.09 -12.00 6.94
C LEU A 142 2.07 -12.91 6.23
N ASP A 143 2.23 -14.23 6.33
CA ASP A 143 1.33 -15.22 5.73
C ASP A 143 -0.08 -15.17 6.35
N VAL A 144 -0.20 -14.84 7.65
CA VAL A 144 -1.50 -14.59 8.30
C VAL A 144 -2.25 -13.45 7.61
N ILE A 145 -1.57 -12.35 7.29
CA ILE A 145 -2.18 -11.21 6.61
C ILE A 145 -2.43 -11.56 5.13
N ALA A 146 -1.44 -12.18 4.48
CA ALA A 146 -1.55 -12.57 3.07
C ALA A 146 -2.66 -13.60 2.82
N LEU A 147 -3.03 -14.41 3.81
CA LEU A 147 -4.14 -15.36 3.72
C LEU A 147 -5.43 -14.69 3.24
N HIS A 148 -5.73 -13.51 3.78
CA HIS A 148 -6.94 -12.73 3.46
C HIS A 148 -6.70 -11.65 2.40
N GLY A 149 -5.44 -11.37 2.03
CA GLY A 149 -5.06 -10.27 1.13
C GLY A 149 -4.84 -10.66 -0.33
N THR A 150 -5.34 -11.82 -0.78
CA THR A 150 -5.30 -12.24 -2.19
C THR A 150 -6.44 -13.19 -2.55
N GLU A 151 -7.04 -12.99 -3.73
CA GLU A 151 -8.08 -13.88 -4.28
C GLU A 151 -7.55 -15.31 -4.49
N GLU A 152 -6.23 -15.49 -4.67
CA GLU A 152 -5.61 -16.81 -4.85
C GLU A 152 -5.79 -17.74 -3.64
N ASN A 153 -6.15 -17.19 -2.48
CA ASN A 153 -6.39 -17.96 -1.26
C ASN A 153 -7.86 -18.33 -1.02
N SER A 154 -8.78 -18.00 -1.94
CA SER A 154 -10.22 -18.27 -1.73
C SER A 154 -10.51 -19.74 -1.43
N GLU A 155 -9.89 -20.67 -2.18
CA GLU A 155 -10.07 -22.11 -1.96
C GLU A 155 -9.56 -22.55 -0.58
N LYS A 156 -8.50 -21.92 -0.05
CA LYS A 156 -7.99 -22.23 1.29
C LYS A 156 -8.94 -21.74 2.36
N LEU A 157 -9.53 -20.55 2.16
CA LEU A 157 -10.50 -19.98 3.10
C LEU A 157 -11.78 -20.81 3.15
N ASP A 158 -12.26 -21.31 2.01
CA ASP A 158 -13.41 -22.20 1.91
C ASP A 158 -13.21 -23.54 2.63
N GLU A 159 -11.95 -23.97 2.82
CA GLU A 159 -11.60 -25.21 3.52
C GLU A 159 -11.49 -25.06 5.06
N LEU A 160 -11.43 -23.82 5.58
CA LEU A 160 -11.32 -23.57 7.01
C LEU A 160 -12.63 -23.90 7.73
N SER A 161 -12.52 -24.49 8.92
CA SER A 161 -13.63 -24.47 9.86
C SER A 161 -13.89 -23.04 10.36
N GLU A 162 -15.09 -22.79 10.87
CA GLU A 162 -15.47 -21.50 11.45
C GLU A 162 -14.50 -21.06 12.58
N GLU A 163 -14.09 -22.00 13.44
CA GLU A 163 -13.12 -21.74 14.51
C GLU A 163 -11.74 -21.35 13.96
N GLU A 164 -11.28 -22.00 12.88
CA GLU A 164 -10.01 -21.68 12.23
C GLU A 164 -10.06 -20.34 11.49
N TYR A 165 -11.19 -20.02 10.85
CA TYR A 165 -11.42 -18.74 10.20
C TYR A 165 -11.38 -17.59 11.21
N ILE A 166 -12.11 -17.71 12.33
CA ILE A 166 -12.09 -16.71 13.42
C ILE A 166 -10.67 -16.55 13.97
N ALA A 167 -9.97 -17.66 14.26
CA ALA A 167 -8.60 -17.60 14.77
C ALA A 167 -7.63 -16.95 13.77
N SER A 168 -7.86 -17.11 12.46
CA SER A 168 -7.07 -16.44 11.42
C SER A 168 -7.26 -14.93 11.44
N ILE A 169 -8.49 -14.44 11.68
CA ILE A 169 -8.80 -13.00 11.84
C ILE A 169 -8.13 -12.44 13.09
N GLU A 170 -8.29 -13.11 14.23
CA GLU A 170 -7.71 -12.68 15.51
C GLU A 170 -6.18 -12.61 15.48
N SER A 171 -5.55 -13.32 14.55
CA SER A 171 -4.10 -13.34 14.38
C SER A 171 -3.53 -12.13 13.61
N ILE A 172 -4.37 -11.38 12.88
CA ILE A 172 -3.94 -10.28 11.99
C ILE A 172 -3.30 -9.12 12.76
N GLN A 173 -4.02 -8.55 13.73
CA GLN A 173 -3.52 -7.44 14.56
C GLN A 173 -2.17 -7.75 15.22
N PRO A 174 -1.99 -8.87 15.97
CA PRO A 174 -0.73 -9.15 16.62
C PRO A 174 0.39 -9.49 15.61
N ALA A 175 0.06 -10.02 14.42
CA ALA A 175 1.03 -10.20 13.34
C ALA A 175 1.55 -8.86 12.81
N ALA A 176 0.66 -7.90 12.51
CA ALA A 176 1.03 -6.57 12.06
C ALA A 176 1.96 -5.85 13.05
N LEU A 177 1.66 -5.91 14.35
CA LEU A 177 2.50 -5.36 15.41
C LEU A 177 3.90 -6.03 15.47
N ARG A 178 3.98 -7.36 15.31
CA ARG A 178 5.26 -8.08 15.29
C ARG A 178 6.11 -7.68 14.08
N LEU A 179 5.49 -7.56 12.90
CA LEU A 179 6.16 -7.13 11.67
C LEU A 179 6.68 -5.70 11.80
N TYR A 180 5.86 -4.77 12.29
CA TYR A 180 6.26 -3.39 12.59
C TYR A 180 7.48 -3.34 13.53
N ASN A 181 7.36 -3.97 14.70
CA ASN A 181 8.41 -3.96 15.72
C ASN A 181 9.73 -4.53 15.19
N TYR A 182 9.67 -5.61 14.41
CA TYR A 182 10.86 -6.20 13.82
C TYR A 182 11.60 -5.22 12.90
N TRP A 183 10.90 -4.54 11.99
CA TRP A 183 11.55 -3.62 11.04
C TRP A 183 12.01 -2.32 11.68
N VAL A 184 11.32 -1.84 12.72
CA VAL A 184 11.81 -0.72 13.56
C VAL A 184 13.13 -1.06 14.23
N GLU A 185 13.28 -2.28 14.74
CA GLU A 185 14.52 -2.75 15.37
C GLU A 185 15.62 -3.12 14.35
N ASN A 186 15.24 -3.45 13.12
CA ASN A 186 16.13 -3.97 12.06
C ASN A 186 15.99 -3.19 10.74
N PRO A 187 16.12 -1.85 10.73
CA PRO A 187 15.91 -1.06 9.53
C PRO A 187 16.95 -1.41 8.46
N GLN A 188 16.49 -1.62 7.24
CA GLN A 188 17.39 -1.79 6.10
C GLN A 188 17.80 -0.42 5.57
N GLN A 189 18.99 -0.35 4.99
CA GLN A 189 19.34 0.82 4.19
C GLN A 189 18.65 0.72 2.83
N PRO A 190 17.99 1.78 2.35
CA PRO A 190 17.45 1.78 1.00
C PRO A 190 18.59 1.48 0.03
N GLU A 191 18.35 0.54 -0.91
CA GLU A 191 19.33 0.25 -1.95
C GLU A 191 19.71 1.57 -2.64
N ALA A 192 21.00 1.89 -2.65
CA ALA A 192 21.49 3.08 -3.34
C ALA A 192 21.06 2.96 -4.81
N LYS A 193 20.16 3.85 -5.25
CA LYS A 193 19.76 3.96 -6.66
C LYS A 193 21.04 4.11 -7.48
N LYS A 194 21.49 3.03 -8.12
CA LYS A 194 22.64 3.06 -9.01
C LYS A 194 22.32 4.11 -10.08
N PRO A 195 23.24 5.02 -10.40
CA PRO A 195 23.01 6.00 -11.45
C PRO A 195 22.52 5.25 -12.68
N VAL A 196 21.37 5.65 -13.24
CA VAL A 196 20.93 5.13 -14.53
C VAL A 196 22.04 5.48 -15.51
N VAL A 197 22.86 4.48 -15.85
CA VAL A 197 23.85 4.62 -16.91
C VAL A 197 23.01 4.73 -18.17
N ASN A 198 22.76 5.95 -18.62
CA ASN A 198 22.21 6.20 -19.94
C ASN A 198 22.97 5.31 -20.91
N GLY A 199 22.27 4.39 -21.57
CA GLY A 199 22.86 3.51 -22.57
C GLY A 199 23.72 4.32 -23.54
N THR A 200 24.77 3.68 -24.06
CA THR A 200 25.82 4.27 -24.90
C THR A 200 25.29 5.45 -25.72
N LYS A 201 25.64 6.69 -25.35
CA LYS A 201 25.18 7.88 -26.08
C LYS A 201 25.56 7.71 -27.54
N VAL A 202 24.58 7.46 -28.40
CA VAL A 202 24.79 7.37 -29.84
C VAL A 202 25.30 8.73 -30.28
N GLY A 203 26.55 8.78 -30.72
CA GLY A 203 27.19 9.99 -31.18
C GLY A 203 26.42 10.54 -32.38
N ARG A 204 26.36 11.87 -32.49
CA ARG A 204 25.65 12.58 -33.57
C ARG A 204 26.03 12.08 -34.98
N ASN A 205 27.24 11.53 -35.16
CA ASN A 205 27.73 11.00 -36.43
C ASN A 205 27.74 9.46 -36.51
N ASP A 206 27.32 8.74 -35.48
CA ASP A 206 27.32 7.28 -35.43
C ASP A 206 26.16 6.71 -36.27
N PRO A 207 26.25 5.44 -36.71
CA PRO A 207 25.14 4.75 -37.36
C PRO A 207 23.87 4.80 -36.50
N CYS A 208 22.76 5.17 -37.11
CA CYS A 208 21.49 5.34 -36.43
C CYS A 208 20.91 3.98 -36.03
N PRO A 209 20.51 3.78 -34.75
CA PRO A 209 20.01 2.49 -34.26
C PRO A 209 18.64 2.09 -34.83
N CYS A 210 17.93 2.96 -35.55
CA CYS A 210 16.64 2.64 -36.18
C CYS A 210 16.73 1.78 -37.45
N GLY A 211 17.93 1.33 -37.85
CA GLY A 211 18.12 0.44 -39.00
C GLY A 211 18.11 1.15 -40.36
N SER A 212 18.10 2.48 -40.40
CA SER A 212 18.02 3.26 -41.66
C SER A 212 19.33 3.28 -42.48
N GLY A 213 20.44 2.81 -41.91
CA GLY A 213 21.78 2.89 -42.51
C GLY A 213 22.39 4.29 -42.57
N LYS A 214 21.73 5.32 -42.01
CA LYS A 214 22.20 6.72 -41.99
C LYS A 214 22.86 7.08 -40.66
N LYS A 215 23.61 8.20 -40.62
CA LYS A 215 24.12 8.78 -39.37
C LYS A 215 22.98 9.32 -38.51
N PHE A 216 23.09 9.20 -37.18
CA PHE A 216 22.03 9.56 -36.22
C PHE A 216 21.46 10.98 -36.44
N LYS A 217 22.33 11.98 -36.64
CA LYS A 217 21.91 13.38 -36.92
C LYS A 217 21.02 13.57 -38.13
N SER A 218 21.18 12.71 -39.13
CA SER A 218 20.50 12.84 -40.42
C SER A 218 19.26 11.94 -40.51
N CYS A 219 18.93 11.23 -39.43
CA CYS A 219 17.81 10.30 -39.39
C CYS A 219 16.79 10.62 -38.31
N CYS A 220 17.25 10.85 -37.07
CA CYS A 220 16.35 10.92 -35.90
C CYS A 220 16.56 12.20 -35.05
N LEU A 221 17.27 13.18 -35.58
CA LEU A 221 17.62 14.44 -34.88
C LEU A 221 17.02 15.67 -35.59
N HIS A 222 16.02 15.43 -36.44
CA HIS A 222 15.23 16.41 -37.18
C HIS A 222 13.75 16.08 -37.06
#